data_AF-A0A1S2KIZ9-F1
#
_entry.id   AF-A0A1S2KIZ9-F1
#
_cell.length_a   1.000
_cell.length_b   1.000
_cell.length_c   1.000
_cell.angle_alpha   90.00
_cell.angle_beta   90.00
_cell.angle_gamma   90.00
#
_symmetry.space_group_name_H-M   'P 1'
#
loop_
_entity.id
_entity.type
_entity.pdbx_description
1 polymer ?
#
loop_
_entity_poly.entity_id
_entity_poly.type
_entity_poly.pdbx_seq_one_letter_code
_entity_poly.pdbx_strand_id
1 'polypeptide(L)'
;MDDSEDLRVRQDVELALRLASLRPAGEAADALRERLRGVLRAHAGRVDTHARRLPDGPARGIALGVAAHALAVAADPVHDPAANLRLLAHGAQMVLRYTAALRAEVV
;
A
#
# COMPACT_ATOMS: atom_id res chain seq x y z
N MET A 1 -5.14 -9.04 -11.67
CA MET A 1 -4.32 -9.23 -10.46
C MET A 1 -4.66 -10.63 -9.99
N ASP A 2 -3.66 -11.48 -9.90
CA ASP A 2 -3.84 -12.88 -9.49
C ASP A 2 -4.04 -12.93 -7.97
N ASP A 3 -4.88 -13.83 -7.46
CA ASP A 3 -5.11 -14.02 -6.02
C ASP A 3 -3.79 -14.29 -5.27
N SER A 4 -2.80 -14.84 -5.99
CA SER A 4 -1.43 -15.04 -5.53
C SER A 4 -0.69 -13.73 -5.17
N GLU A 5 -0.93 -12.63 -5.89
CA GLU A 5 -0.31 -11.32 -5.61
C GLU A 5 -0.89 -10.74 -4.32
N ASP A 6 -2.22 -10.75 -4.18
CA ASP A 6 -2.91 -10.28 -2.97
C ASP A 6 -2.50 -11.10 -1.73
N LEU A 7 -2.37 -12.43 -1.87
CA LEU A 7 -1.87 -13.30 -0.80
C LEU A 7 -0.44 -12.92 -0.40
N ARG A 8 0.45 -12.69 -1.37
CA ARG A 8 1.84 -12.31 -1.11
C ARG A 8 1.93 -10.97 -0.39
N VAL A 9 1.13 -9.98 -0.79
CA VAL A 9 1.12 -8.68 -0.10
C VAL A 9 0.61 -8.82 1.34
N ARG A 10 -0.41 -9.67 1.60
CA ARG A 10 -0.88 -9.96 2.96
C ARG A 10 0.22 -10.59 3.83
N GLN A 11 1.00 -11.52 3.26
CA GLN A 11 2.15 -12.12 3.94
C GLN A 11 3.25 -11.08 4.23
N ASP A 12 3.57 -10.21 3.28
CA ASP A 12 4.55 -9.13 3.48
C ASP A 12 4.09 -8.14 4.57
N VAL A 13 2.78 -7.84 4.63
CA VAL A 13 2.18 -7.03 5.71
C VAL A 13 2.35 -7.69 7.08
N GLU A 14 2.03 -8.98 7.20
CA GLU A 14 2.18 -9.73 8.46
C GLU A 14 3.66 -9.77 8.89
N LEU A 15 4.56 -10.05 7.95
CA LEU A 15 5.99 -10.05 8.19
C LEU A 15 6.49 -8.67 8.66
N ALA A 16 5.98 -7.58 8.08
CA ALA A 16 6.39 -6.22 8.45
C ALA A 16 5.99 -5.89 9.89
N LEU A 17 4.77 -6.25 10.30
CA LEU A 17 4.31 -6.07 11.68
C LEU A 17 5.11 -6.91 12.68
N ARG A 18 5.49 -8.13 12.28
CA ARG A 18 6.35 -9.00 13.10
C ARG A 18 7.77 -8.45 13.22
N LEU A 19 8.39 -8.02 12.12
CA LEU A 19 9.73 -7.42 12.13
C LEU A 19 9.76 -6.11 12.90
N ALA A 20 8.74 -5.26 12.76
CA ALA A 20 8.61 -4.02 13.54
C ALA A 20 8.63 -4.24 15.06
N SER A 21 8.24 -5.45 15.52
CA SER A 21 8.17 -5.80 16.94
C SER A 21 9.40 -6.55 17.45
N LEU A 22 10.21 -7.15 16.57
CA LEU A 22 11.32 -8.03 16.96
C LEU A 22 12.68 -7.53 16.48
N ARG A 23 12.79 -7.18 15.19
CA ARG A 23 14.03 -6.78 14.52
C ARG A 23 13.69 -5.85 13.35
N PRO A 24 13.50 -4.55 13.62
CA PRO A 24 12.99 -3.63 12.62
C PRO A 24 14.06 -3.19 11.61
N ALA A 25 15.30 -3.63 11.71
CA ALA A 25 16.41 -3.18 10.87
C ALA A 25 17.21 -4.36 10.29
N GLY A 26 18.04 -4.04 9.29
CA GLY A 26 18.87 -5.00 8.56
C GLY A 26 18.30 -5.34 7.18
N GLU A 27 19.10 -6.04 6.39
CA GLU A 27 18.85 -6.28 4.97
C GLU A 27 17.47 -6.88 4.68
N ALA A 28 17.02 -7.83 5.48
CA ALA A 28 15.69 -8.43 5.33
C ALA A 28 14.54 -7.42 5.55
N ALA A 29 14.69 -6.51 6.53
CA ALA A 29 13.73 -5.46 6.79
C ALA A 29 13.74 -4.40 5.68
N ASP A 30 14.92 -4.04 5.17
CA ASP A 30 15.06 -3.08 4.07
C ASP A 30 14.49 -3.62 2.76
N ALA A 31 14.75 -4.89 2.45
CA ALA A 31 14.15 -5.56 1.31
C ALA A 31 12.61 -5.61 1.43
N LEU A 32 12.08 -5.83 2.63
CA LEU A 32 10.64 -5.79 2.86
C LEU A 32 10.04 -4.39 2.71
N ARG A 33 10.74 -3.35 3.19
CA ARG A 33 10.33 -1.95 2.95
C ARG A 33 10.21 -1.66 1.47
N GLU A 34 11.22 -2.01 0.68
CA GLU A 34 11.19 -1.76 -0.77
C GLU A 34 10.07 -2.52 -1.47
N ARG A 35 9.80 -3.77 -1.07
CA ARG A 35 8.63 -4.51 -1.60
C ARG A 35 7.32 -3.78 -1.29
N LEU A 36 7.10 -3.37 -0.04
CA LEU A 36 5.88 -2.66 0.36
C LEU A 36 5.76 -1.29 -0.31
N ARG A 37 6.87 -0.56 -0.48
CA ARG A 37 6.91 0.69 -1.27
C ARG A 37 6.51 0.44 -2.73
N GLY A 38 7.00 -0.65 -3.32
CA GLY A 38 6.62 -1.08 -4.66
C GLY A 38 5.12 -1.36 -4.79
N VAL A 39 4.55 -2.08 -3.82
CA VAL A 39 3.10 -2.34 -3.73
C VAL A 39 2.33 -1.02 -3.69
N LEU A 40 2.67 -0.13 -2.77
CA LEU A 40 2.00 1.17 -2.62
C LEU A 40 2.02 1.99 -3.91
N ARG A 41 3.18 2.10 -4.58
CA ARG A 41 3.30 2.81 -5.87
C ARG A 41 2.44 2.18 -6.96
N ALA A 42 2.48 0.85 -7.09
CA ALA A 42 1.72 0.13 -8.11
C ALA A 42 0.20 0.26 -7.91
N HIS A 43 -0.28 0.13 -6.67
CA HIS A 43 -1.70 0.31 -6.38
C HIS A 43 -2.14 1.77 -6.46
N ALA A 44 -1.31 2.72 -6.01
CA ALA A 44 -1.60 4.15 -6.16
C ALA A 44 -1.79 4.54 -7.64
N GLY A 45 -0.92 4.07 -8.53
CA GLY A 45 -1.05 4.32 -9.98
C GLY A 45 -2.36 3.77 -10.57
N ARG A 46 -2.80 2.60 -10.12
CA ARG A 46 -4.10 2.01 -10.51
C ARG A 46 -5.28 2.84 -9.98
N VAL A 47 -5.23 3.24 -8.72
CA VAL A 47 -6.27 4.07 -8.10
C VAL A 47 -6.35 5.43 -8.78
N ASP A 48 -5.22 6.09 -9.06
CA ASP A 48 -5.18 7.36 -9.79
C ASP A 48 -5.78 7.22 -11.20
N THR A 49 -5.41 6.16 -11.92
CA THR A 49 -5.97 5.86 -13.25
C THR A 49 -7.48 5.69 -13.21
N HIS A 50 -8.00 4.99 -12.20
CA HIS A 50 -9.44 4.83 -12.00
C HIS A 50 -10.10 6.18 -11.64
N ALA A 51 -9.49 6.95 -10.73
CA ALA A 51 -10.00 8.24 -10.29
C ALA A 51 -10.17 9.22 -11.46
N ARG A 52 -9.25 9.21 -12.42
CA ARG A 52 -9.33 10.05 -13.63
C ARG A 52 -10.48 9.70 -14.59
N ARG A 53 -11.08 8.50 -14.45
CA ARG A 53 -12.24 8.06 -15.23
C ARG A 53 -13.57 8.37 -14.55
N LEU A 54 -13.55 8.68 -13.25
CA LEU A 54 -14.75 9.05 -12.52
C LEU A 54 -15.19 10.48 -12.88
N PRO A 55 -16.51 10.76 -12.90
CA PRO A 55 -17.00 12.12 -13.00
C PRO A 55 -16.55 12.95 -11.78
N ASP A 56 -16.55 14.27 -11.93
CA ASP A 56 -16.23 15.16 -10.82
C ASP A 56 -17.23 14.98 -9.67
N GLY A 57 -16.71 14.76 -8.47
CA GLY A 57 -17.50 14.48 -7.29
C GLY A 57 -16.70 13.82 -6.16
N PRO A 58 -17.39 13.47 -5.05
CA PRO A 58 -16.74 12.93 -3.85
C PRO A 58 -15.94 11.66 -4.10
N ALA A 59 -16.46 10.74 -4.93
CA ALA A 59 -15.78 9.48 -5.26
C ALA A 59 -14.41 9.72 -5.94
N ARG A 60 -14.36 10.64 -6.91
CA ARG A 60 -13.12 11.05 -7.56
C ARG A 60 -12.13 11.66 -6.56
N GLY A 61 -12.61 12.54 -5.67
CA GLY A 61 -11.79 13.15 -4.62
C GLY A 61 -11.19 12.12 -3.67
N ILE A 62 -12.00 11.15 -3.20
CA ILE A 62 -11.55 10.06 -2.32
C ILE A 62 -10.48 9.22 -3.02
N ALA A 63 -10.71 8.81 -4.26
CA ALA A 63 -9.76 7.99 -5.02
C ALA A 63 -8.41 8.70 -5.20
N LEU A 64 -8.43 9.98 -5.59
CA LEU A 64 -7.21 10.80 -5.69
C LEU A 64 -6.49 10.93 -4.34
N GLY A 65 -7.24 11.13 -3.24
CA GLY A 65 -6.70 11.20 -1.88
C GLY A 65 -6.03 9.90 -1.45
N VAL A 66 -6.64 8.74 -1.75
CA VAL A 66 -6.06 7.42 -1.48
C VAL A 66 -4.77 7.21 -2.25
N ALA A 67 -4.74 7.56 -3.55
CA ALA A 67 -3.54 7.45 -4.36
C ALA A 67 -2.42 8.36 -3.83
N ALA A 68 -2.72 9.63 -3.53
CA ALA A 68 -1.77 10.57 -2.96
C ALA A 68 -1.21 10.10 -1.61
N HIS A 69 -2.08 9.60 -0.71
CA HIS A 69 -1.65 9.06 0.57
C HIS A 69 -0.71 7.86 0.41
N ALA A 70 -1.05 6.90 -0.45
CA ALA A 70 -0.22 5.74 -0.71
C ALA A 70 1.17 6.13 -1.27
N LEU A 71 1.23 7.13 -2.15
CA LEU A 71 2.51 7.67 -2.66
C LEU A 71 3.32 8.38 -1.57
N ALA A 72 2.65 9.16 -0.71
CA ALA A 72 3.31 9.83 0.41
C ALA A 72 3.92 8.80 1.38
N VAL A 73 3.19 7.75 1.73
CA VAL A 73 3.69 6.66 2.57
C VAL A 73 4.85 5.91 1.89
N ALA A 74 4.78 5.67 0.59
CA ALA A 74 5.86 5.01 -0.14
C ALA A 74 7.15 5.86 -0.24
N ALA A 75 7.00 7.19 -0.18
CA ALA A 75 8.11 8.15 -0.19
C ALA A 75 8.66 8.46 1.22
N ASP A 76 7.98 7.99 2.27
CA ASP A 76 8.38 8.26 3.65
C ASP A 76 9.81 7.74 3.93
N PRO A 77 10.74 8.64 4.31
CA PRO A 77 12.10 8.26 4.67
C PRO A 77 12.14 7.49 5.99
N VAL A 78 13.12 6.60 6.14
CA VAL A 78 13.22 5.76 7.34
C VAL A 78 13.86 6.56 8.48
N HIS A 79 13.03 7.23 9.30
CA HIS A 79 13.48 7.89 10.53
C HIS A 79 13.46 6.94 11.73
N ASP A 80 12.32 6.27 11.95
CA ASP A 80 12.17 5.17 12.89
C ASP A 80 11.91 3.88 12.09
N PRO A 81 12.84 2.90 12.11
CA PRO A 81 12.69 1.65 11.38
C PRO A 81 11.39 0.89 11.71
N ALA A 82 10.98 0.84 12.97
CA ALA A 82 9.80 0.10 13.39
C ALA A 82 8.52 0.84 13.00
N ALA A 83 8.47 2.16 13.20
CA ALA A 83 7.33 2.97 12.78
C ALA A 83 7.15 2.94 11.26
N ASN A 84 8.24 3.03 10.49
CA ASN A 84 8.18 2.99 9.04
C ASN A 84 7.64 1.64 8.52
N LEU A 85 8.03 0.51 9.11
CA LEU A 85 7.46 -0.80 8.76
C LEU A 85 5.95 -0.87 9.06
N ARG A 86 5.51 -0.35 10.21
CA ARG A 86 4.07 -0.29 10.54
C ARG A 86 3.31 0.60 9.57
N LEU A 87 3.87 1.76 9.24
CA LEU A 87 3.29 2.71 8.31
C LEU A 87 3.11 2.08 6.92
N LEU A 88 4.16 1.45 6.39
CA LEU A 88 4.11 0.75 5.11
C LEU A 88 3.11 -0.40 5.12
N ALA A 89 3.05 -1.19 6.20
CA ALA A 89 2.11 -2.29 6.34
C ALA A 89 0.65 -1.80 6.34
N HIS A 90 0.34 -0.75 7.11
CA HIS A 90 -1.01 -0.18 7.15
C HIS A 90 -1.40 0.50 5.83
N GLY A 91 -0.48 1.21 5.19
CA GLY A 91 -0.70 1.77 3.86
C GLY A 91 -1.04 0.69 2.84
N ALA A 92 -0.29 -0.43 2.85
CA ALA A 92 -0.53 -1.56 1.95
C ALA A 92 -1.90 -2.21 2.22
N GLN A 93 -2.29 -2.42 3.49
CA GLN A 93 -3.63 -2.92 3.84
C GLN A 93 -4.75 -2.01 3.32
N MET A 94 -4.61 -0.70 3.52
CA MET A 94 -5.59 0.28 3.08
C MET A 94 -5.76 0.25 1.56
N VAL A 95 -4.66 0.29 0.81
CA VAL A 95 -4.71 0.34 -0.66
C VAL A 95 -5.22 -0.97 -1.25
N LEU A 96 -4.86 -2.12 -0.67
CA LEU A 96 -5.41 -3.42 -1.06
C LEU A 96 -6.93 -3.45 -0.91
N ARG A 97 -7.44 -3.06 0.26
CA ARG A 97 -8.89 -3.01 0.53
C ARG A 97 -9.62 -2.13 -0.47
N TYR A 98 -9.06 -0.96 -0.77
CA TYR A 98 -9.65 -0.05 -1.76
C TYR A 98 -9.65 -0.66 -3.16
N THR A 99 -8.51 -1.19 -3.61
CA THR A 99 -8.43 -1.81 -4.95
C THR A 99 -9.29 -3.06 -5.09
N ALA A 100 -9.52 -3.82 -4.01
CA ALA A 100 -10.47 -4.93 -4.01
C ALA A 100 -11.92 -4.45 -4.16
N ALA A 101 -12.30 -3.37 -3.46
CA ALA A 101 -13.62 -2.75 -3.62
C ALA A 101 -13.84 -2.25 -5.05
N LEU A 102 -12.84 -1.58 -5.65
CA LEU A 102 -12.90 -1.16 -7.06
C LEU A 102 -13.15 -2.31 -8.04
N ARG A 103 -12.61 -3.51 -7.77
CA ARG A 103 -12.86 -4.69 -8.62
C ARG A 103 -14.30 -5.19 -8.47
N ALA A 104 -14.83 -5.19 -7.25
CA ALA A 104 -16.19 -5.63 -6.98
C ALA A 104 -17.26 -4.73 -7.63
N GLU A 105 -16.94 -3.45 -7.87
CA GLU A 105 -17.83 -2.51 -8.58
C GLU A 105 -17.86 -2.72 -10.11
N VAL A 106 -16.91 -3.48 -10.66
CA VAL A 106 -16.79 -3.74 -12.11
C VAL A 106 -17.45 -5.08 -12.51
N VAL A 107 -17.89 -5.88 -11.54
CA VAL A 107 -18.66 -7.14 -11.71
C VAL A 107 -20.14 -6.88 -11.51
#